data_AF-A0A1I5XFD2-F1
#
_entry.id   AF-A0A1I5XFD2-F1
#
_cell.length_a   1.000
_cell.length_b   1.000
_cell.length_c   1.000
_cell.angle_alpha   90.00
_cell.angle_beta   90.00
_cell.angle_gamma   90.00
#
_symmetry.space_group_name_H-M   'P 1'
#
loop_
_entity.id
_entity.type
_entity.pdbx_description
1 polymer ?
#
loop_
_entity_poly.entity_id
_entity_poly.type
_entity_poly.pdbx_seq_one_letter_code
_entity_poly.pdbx_strand_id
1 'polypeptide(L)' 'MRRESDQHSPREDDDLKAELSGMLQGNRPTRAEEWRDPEPPADDDPEVPPFDEERKEPR' A
#
# COMPACT_ATOMS: atom_id res chain seq x y z
N MET A 1 29.49 30.08 16.43
CA MET A 1 28.74 28.85 16.75
C MET A 1 27.28 29.10 16.43
N ARG A 2 26.77 28.61 15.29
CA ARG A 2 25.33 28.53 15.07
C ARG A 2 24.87 27.29 15.82
N ARG A 3 24.06 27.47 16.85
CA ARG A 3 23.30 26.38 17.47
C ARG A 3 21.87 26.54 16.97
N GLU A 4 21.73 26.53 15.65
CA GLU A 4 20.42 26.54 15.01
C GLU A 4 19.97 25.10 14.94
N SER A 5 19.04 24.77 15.83
CA SER A 5 18.28 23.55 15.71
C SER A 5 17.38 23.77 14.48
N ASP A 6 17.74 23.22 13.33
CA ASP A 6 16.89 23.12 12.12
C ASP A 6 15.69 22.17 12.34
N GLN A 7 15.23 22.06 13.59
CA GLN A 7 14.20 21.12 14.01
C GLN A 7 12.88 21.88 14.04
N HIS A 8 11.89 21.34 13.32
CA HIS A 8 10.56 21.88 13.24
C HIS A 8 9.90 21.99 14.60
N SER A 9 8.98 22.95 14.74
CA SER A 9 8.12 23.00 15.91
C SER A 9 7.14 21.81 15.90
N PRO A 10 6.62 21.36 17.06
CA PRO A 10 5.69 20.23 17.11
C PRO A 10 4.46 20.38 16.20
N ARG A 11 4.01 21.63 15.97
CA ARG A 11 2.88 21.90 15.08
C ARG A 11 3.23 21.69 13.61
N GLU A 12 4.41 22.15 13.20
CA GLU A 12 4.89 21.95 11.83
C GLU A 12 5.14 20.46 11.55
N ASP A 13 5.64 19.71 12.54
CA ASP A 13 5.77 18.25 12.43
C ASP A 13 4.41 17.56 12.27
N ASP A 14 3.38 17.99 13.01
CA ASP A 14 2.03 17.45 12.89
C ASP A 14 1.42 17.70 11.50
N ASP A 15 1.64 18.90 10.95
CA ASP A 15 1.19 19.27 9.60
C ASP A 15 1.89 18.44 8.51
N LEU A 16 3.22 18.29 8.61
CA LEU A 16 4.02 17.46 7.68
C LEU A 16 3.61 15.99 7.73
N LYS A 17 3.30 15.48 8.93
CA LYS A 17 2.83 14.10 9.11
C LYS A 17 1.46 13.89 8.48
N ALA A 18 0.56 14.87 8.60
CA ALA A 18 -0.76 14.81 7.98
C ALA A 18 -0.68 14.80 6.46
N GLU A 19 0.17 15.65 5.87
CA GLU A 19 0.44 15.67 4.42
C GLU A 19 0.96 14.30 3.93
N LEU A 20 1.99 13.77 4.60
CA LEU A 20 2.56 12.47 4.26
C LEU A 20 1.54 11.33 4.38
N SER A 21 0.73 11.32 5.43
CA SER A 21 -0.31 10.31 5.62
C SER A 21 -1.34 10.34 4.49
N GLY A 22 -1.75 11.53 4.06
CA GLY A 22 -2.67 11.70 2.93
C GLY A 22 -2.11 11.16 1.62
N MET A 23 -0.83 11.43 1.34
CA MET A 23 -0.15 10.88 0.15
C MET A 23 -0.03 9.36 0.19
N LEU A 24 0.28 8.78 1.34
CA LEU A 24 0.45 7.32 1.50
C LEU A 24 -0.88 6.56 1.44
N GLN A 25 -1.96 7.15 1.94
CA GLN A 25 -3.26 6.50 2.04
C GLN A 25 -4.17 6.75 0.82
N GLY A 26 -3.92 7.81 0.02
CA GLY A 26 -4.85 8.25 -1.03
C GLY A 26 -4.95 7.36 -2.27
N ASN A 27 -4.00 6.46 -2.53
CA ASN A 27 -3.95 5.64 -3.75
C ASN A 27 -3.88 4.12 -3.48
N ARG A 28 -4.29 3.68 -2.28
CA ARG A 28 -4.17 2.26 -1.86
C ARG A 28 -5.52 1.78 -1.32
N PRO A 29 -5.86 0.48 -1.47
CA PRO A 29 -6.96 -0.10 -0.72
C PRO A 29 -6.78 0.20 0.76
N THR A 30 -7.87 0.48 1.47
CA THR A 30 -7.75 0.61 2.92
C THR A 30 -7.20 -0.69 3.50
N ARG A 31 -6.49 -0.65 4.63
CA ARG A 31 -6.01 -1.88 5.31
C ARG A 31 -7.15 -2.89 5.55
N ALA A 32 -8.39 -2.40 5.66
CA ALA A 32 -9.60 -3.20 5.80
C ALA A 32 -10.11 -3.81 4.48
N GLU A 33 -9.56 -3.45 3.33
CA GLU A 33 -9.85 -4.02 2.01
C GLU A 33 -8.67 -4.88 1.51
N GLU A 34 -7.46 -4.66 2.02
CA GLU A 34 -6.24 -5.42 1.68
C GLU A 34 -6.42 -6.94 1.85
N TRP A 35 -7.18 -7.40 2.85
CA TRP A 35 -7.43 -8.85 3.04
C TRP A 35 -8.22 -9.50 1.90
N ARG A 36 -8.88 -8.72 1.03
CA ARG A 36 -9.59 -9.21 -0.15
C ARG A 36 -8.73 -9.21 -1.40
N ASP A 37 -7.58 -8.55 -1.38
CA ASP A 37 -6.69 -8.47 -2.53
C ASP A 37 -5.86 -9.77 -2.60
N PRO A 38 -5.90 -10.51 -3.71
CA PRO A 38 -5.05 -11.70 -3.86
C PRO A 38 -3.58 -11.31 -3.83
N GLU A 39 -2.77 -12.05 -3.07
CA GLU A 39 -1.31 -11.88 -3.10
C GLU A 39 -0.75 -12.22 -4.50
N PRO A 40 0.29 -11.51 -4.96
CA PRO A 40 0.96 -11.84 -6.22
C PRO A 40 1.69 -13.20 -6.11
N PRO A 41 1.86 -13.93 -7.23
CA PRO A 41 2.54 -15.22 -7.21
C PRO A 41 4.01 -15.07 -6.81
N ALA A 42 4.49 -16.02 -5.99
CA ALA A 42 5.88 -16.14 -5.60
C ALA A 42 6.73 -16.75 -6.73
N ASP A 43 8.06 -16.55 -6.66
CA ASP A 43 9.00 -17.06 -7.67
C ASP A 43 9.03 -18.60 -7.75
N ASP A 44 8.64 -19.28 -6.67
CA ASP A 44 8.58 -20.74 -6.54
C ASP A 44 7.16 -21.31 -6.69
N ASP A 45 6.16 -20.46 -6.95
CA ASP A 45 4.80 -20.94 -7.17
C ASP A 45 4.69 -21.74 -8.46
N PRO A 46 3.91 -22.84 -8.46
CA PRO A 46 3.62 -23.56 -9.69
C PRO A 46 2.80 -22.67 -10.63
N GLU A 47 2.98 -22.84 -11.95
CA GLU A 47 2.17 -22.12 -12.94
C GLU A 47 0.71 -22.63 -12.87
N VAL A 48 -0.17 -21.82 -12.26
CA VAL A 48 -1.61 -22.13 -12.13
C VAL A 48 -2.39 -21.29 -13.15
N PRO A 49 -3.32 -21.87 -13.93
CA PRO A 49 -4.16 -21.11 -14.83
C PRO A 49 -5.05 -20.10 -14.06
N PRO A 50 -5.39 -18.95 -14.67
CA PRO A 50 -6.21 -17.94 -14.01
C PRO A 50 -7.62 -18.48 -13.69
N PHE A 51 -8.16 -18.09 -12.54
CA PHE A 51 -9.44 -18.58 -12.00
C PHE A 51 -10.64 -18.46 -12.95
N ASP A 52 -10.60 -17.52 -13.91
CA ASP A 52 -11.67 -17.30 -14.88
C ASP A 52 -11.69 -18.26 -16.08
N GLU A 53 -10.61 -19.03 -16.31
CA GLU A 53 -10.52 -19.94 -17.46
C GLU A 53 -11.22 -21.28 -17.23
N GLU A 54 -11.32 -21.77 -15.98
CA GLU A 54 -11.97 -23.05 -15.67
C GLU A 54 -13.49 -23.07 -15.93
N ARG A 55 -14.15 -21.90 -15.98
CA ARG A 55 -15.61 -21.81 -16.20
C ARG A 55 -16.03 -21.91 -17.67
N LYS A 56 -15.08 -21.99 -18.62
CA LYS A 56 -15.35 -21.93 -20.06
C LYS A 56 -15.40 -23.27 -20.80
N GLU A 57 -15.26 -24.41 -20.12
CA GLU A 57 -15.42 -25.72 -20.78
C GLU A 57 -16.79 -26.35 -20.46
N PRO A 58 -17.79 -26.26 -21.37
CA PRO A 58 -18.93 -27.16 -21.33
C PRO A 58 -18.51 -28.55 -21.85
N ARG A 59 -18.81 -29.57 -21.04
CA ARG A 59 -18.63 -31.00 -21.29
C ARG A 59 -19.31 -31.50 -22.57
#